data_AF-A0AAD2FUX6-F1
#
_entry.id   AF-A0AAD2FUX6-F1
#
_cell.length_a   1.000
_cell.length_b   1.000
_cell.length_c   1.000
_cell.angle_alpha   90.00
_cell.angle_beta   90.00
_cell.angle_gamma   90.00
#
_symmetry.space_group_name_H-M   'P 1'
#
loop_
_entity.id
_entity.type
_entity.pdbx_description
1 polymer ?
#
loop_
_entity_poly.entity_id
_entity_poly.type
_entity_poly.pdbx_seq_one_letter_code
_entity_poly.pdbx_strand_id
1 'polypeptide(L)'
;MPWYPDVDAQCNALITLADAGIRAMPEGVTDFICISDSSYPPPPNPTFLIKLLKALVKGYPDRLNALWSAPVSSVIQFVMNLLLPLMPGRLASKVVLLNLDGVRDKLKDILMNGEEDIPTFFGGSCQHDKFYPEESSAENRGKGSLKFDYFGMVDRLVQARKEFEASKK
;
A
#
# COMPACT_ATOMS: atom_id res chain seq x y z
N MET A 1 16.70 4.02 17.64
CA MET A 1 17.06 3.26 16.42
C MET A 1 16.80 4.14 15.21
N PRO A 2 17.61 4.11 14.14
CA PRO A 2 17.26 4.80 12.90
C PRO A 2 15.91 4.28 12.38
N TRP A 3 15.04 5.18 11.90
CA TRP A 3 13.73 4.82 11.32
C TRP A 3 13.85 3.89 10.10
N TYR A 4 14.97 4.00 9.38
CA TYR A 4 15.32 3.16 8.24
C TYR A 4 16.71 2.55 8.48
N PRO A 5 16.82 1.43 9.22
CA PRO A 5 18.10 0.81 9.53
C PRO A 5 18.78 0.24 8.27
N ASP A 6 17.99 -0.27 7.32
CA ASP A 6 18.46 -0.73 6.01
C ASP A 6 17.40 -0.36 4.96
N VAL A 7 17.72 0.61 4.12
CA VAL A 7 16.81 1.13 3.10
C VAL A 7 16.59 0.10 1.98
N ASP A 8 17.61 -0.69 1.63
CA ASP A 8 17.53 -1.66 0.54
C ASP A 8 16.67 -2.84 0.92
N ALA A 9 16.84 -3.36 2.14
CA ALA A 9 16.00 -4.43 2.67
C ALA A 9 14.53 -4.02 2.72
N GLN A 10 14.23 -2.78 3.13
CA GLN A 10 12.84 -2.28 3.17
C GLN A 10 12.25 -2.12 1.76
N CYS A 11 13.01 -1.58 0.80
CA CYS A 11 12.53 -1.49 -0.58
C CYS A 11 12.24 -2.89 -1.15
N ASN A 12 13.15 -3.85 -0.95
CA ASN A 12 12.97 -5.22 -1.43
C ASN A 12 11.75 -5.92 -0.81
N ALA A 13 11.48 -5.69 0.47
CA ALA A 13 10.28 -6.20 1.12
C ALA A 13 9.00 -5.66 0.45
N LEU A 14 8.91 -4.35 0.20
CA LEU A 14 7.76 -3.73 -0.48
C LEU A 14 7.57 -4.24 -1.91
N ILE A 15 8.67 -4.45 -2.63
CA ILE A 15 8.65 -5.03 -3.98
C ILE A 15 8.15 -6.47 -3.96
N THR A 16 8.54 -7.27 -2.96
CA THR A 16 8.05 -8.64 -2.78
C THR A 16 6.54 -8.69 -2.50
N LEU A 17 6.02 -7.71 -1.75
CA LEU A 17 4.57 -7.56 -1.55
C LEU A 17 3.85 -7.19 -2.84
N ALA A 18 4.41 -6.27 -3.62
CA ALA A 18 3.86 -5.88 -4.91
C ALA A 18 3.82 -7.07 -5.89
N ASP A 19 4.87 -7.88 -5.96
CA ASP A 19 4.92 -9.10 -6.77
C ASP A 19 3.82 -10.09 -6.40
N ALA A 20 3.58 -10.29 -5.10
CA ALA A 20 2.50 -11.16 -4.62
C ALA A 20 1.13 -10.65 -5.08
N GLY A 21 0.88 -9.34 -4.94
CA GLY A 21 -0.35 -8.70 -5.42
C GLY A 21 -0.54 -8.82 -6.93
N ILE A 22 0.50 -8.55 -7.71
CA ILE A 22 0.46 -8.62 -9.18
C ILE A 22 0.13 -10.03 -9.67
N ARG A 23 0.73 -11.07 -9.08
CA ARG A 23 0.44 -12.47 -9.44
C ARG A 23 -0.99 -12.88 -9.12
N ALA A 24 -1.59 -12.25 -8.12
CA ALA A 24 -2.97 -12.51 -7.71
C ALA A 24 -3.99 -11.58 -8.37
N MET A 25 -3.60 -10.73 -9.33
CA MET A 25 -4.55 -9.88 -10.05
C MET A 25 -5.58 -10.71 -10.83
N PRO A 26 -6.86 -10.30 -10.82
CA PRO A 26 -7.87 -10.89 -11.69
C PRO A 26 -7.56 -10.70 -13.18
N GLU A 27 -8.15 -11.55 -14.02
CA GLU A 27 -8.01 -11.41 -15.47
C GLU A 27 -8.49 -10.02 -15.95
N GLY A 28 -7.69 -9.39 -16.82
CA GLY A 28 -7.95 -8.05 -17.34
C GLY A 28 -7.61 -6.89 -16.39
N VAL A 29 -7.28 -7.16 -15.12
CA VAL A 29 -6.77 -6.14 -14.19
C VAL A 29 -5.26 -6.04 -14.34
N THR A 30 -4.76 -4.84 -14.57
CA THR A 30 -3.34 -4.62 -14.89
C THR A 30 -2.62 -3.68 -13.96
N ASP A 31 -3.34 -2.89 -13.17
CA ASP A 31 -2.76 -1.91 -12.28
C ASP A 31 -3.30 -2.05 -10.85
N PHE A 32 -2.64 -1.37 -9.92
CA PHE A 32 -3.00 -1.34 -8.52
C PHE A 32 -2.84 0.06 -7.91
N ILE A 33 -3.61 0.31 -6.86
CA ILE A 33 -3.46 1.50 -6.01
C ILE A 33 -2.72 1.05 -4.75
N CYS A 34 -1.65 1.77 -4.41
CA CYS A 34 -0.94 1.58 -3.15
C CYS A 34 -1.42 2.65 -2.17
N ILE A 35 -1.85 2.24 -0.97
CA ILE A 35 -2.26 3.16 0.08
C ILE A 35 -1.29 3.01 1.25
N SER A 36 -0.65 4.12 1.63
CA SER A 36 0.24 4.19 2.78
C SER A 36 -0.45 4.92 3.92
N ASP A 37 -0.60 4.25 5.06
CA ASP A 37 -0.98 4.92 6.30
C ASP A 37 0.04 6.00 6.64
N SER A 38 -0.43 7.23 6.80
CA SER A 38 0.37 8.42 7.05
C SER A 38 0.02 9.11 8.37
N SER A 39 -0.68 8.40 9.26
CA SER A 39 -1.08 8.91 10.58
C SER A 39 0.12 9.24 11.48
N TYR A 40 1.19 8.44 11.36
CA TYR A 40 2.44 8.60 12.12
C TYR A 40 3.64 8.42 11.19
N PRO A 41 3.87 9.37 10.28
CA PRO A 41 4.92 9.20 9.28
C PRO A 41 6.29 9.15 10.00
N PRO A 42 7.19 8.24 9.61
CA PRO A 42 8.59 8.43 9.94
C PRO A 42 9.08 9.75 9.32
N PRO A 43 10.12 10.39 9.89
CA PRO A 43 10.78 11.50 9.24
C PRO A 43 11.10 11.17 7.79
N PRO A 44 10.83 12.08 6.84
CA PRO A 44 11.00 11.81 5.42
C PRO A 44 12.45 11.39 5.14
N ASN A 45 12.62 10.24 4.50
CA ASN A 45 13.91 9.71 4.08
C ASN A 45 14.02 9.79 2.54
N PRO A 46 14.73 10.80 2.00
CA PRO A 46 14.84 10.99 0.55
C PRO A 46 15.43 9.77 -0.16
N THR A 47 16.40 9.07 0.45
CA THR A 47 17.03 7.88 -0.14
C THR A 47 16.04 6.74 -0.28
N PHE A 48 15.23 6.50 0.75
CA PHE A 48 14.16 5.50 0.70
C PHE A 48 13.13 5.82 -0.38
N LEU A 49 12.64 7.07 -0.40
CA LEU A 49 11.70 7.52 -1.42
C LEU A 49 12.30 7.30 -2.81
N ILE A 50 13.49 7.83 -3.11
CA ILE A 50 14.12 7.69 -4.43
C ILE A 50 14.31 6.22 -4.82
N LYS A 51 14.74 5.34 -3.90
CA LYS A 51 14.96 3.91 -4.19
C LYS A 51 13.66 3.18 -4.46
N LEU A 52 12.65 3.33 -3.60
CA LEU A 52 11.33 2.73 -3.80
C LEU A 52 10.71 3.20 -5.13
N LEU A 53 10.81 4.49 -5.40
CA LEU A 53 10.31 5.10 -6.63
C LEU A 53 11.02 4.56 -7.87
N LYS A 54 12.35 4.43 -7.84
CA LYS A 54 13.11 3.80 -8.92
C LYS A 54 12.71 2.34 -9.11
N ALA A 55 12.49 1.59 -8.03
CA ALA A 55 12.09 0.20 -8.09
C ALA A 55 10.70 0.04 -8.71
N LEU A 56 9.73 0.88 -8.34
CA LEU A 56 8.39 0.87 -8.93
C LEU A 56 8.41 1.30 -10.40
N VAL A 57 9.11 2.38 -10.75
CA VAL A 57 9.14 2.91 -12.13
C VAL A 57 9.91 1.99 -13.08
N LYS A 58 11.02 1.37 -12.64
CA LYS A 58 11.81 0.46 -13.48
C LYS A 58 11.29 -0.97 -13.47
N GLY A 59 10.88 -1.47 -12.31
CA GLY A 59 10.43 -2.85 -12.13
C GLY A 59 9.00 -3.08 -12.58
N TYR A 60 8.13 -2.09 -12.40
CA TYR A 60 6.70 -2.19 -12.70
C TYR A 60 6.18 -0.96 -13.47
N PRO A 61 6.80 -0.63 -14.63
CA PRO A 61 6.30 0.46 -15.45
C PRO A 61 4.82 0.20 -15.78
N ASP A 62 3.99 1.21 -15.56
CA ASP A 62 2.56 1.23 -15.89
C ASP A 62 1.66 0.27 -15.07
N ARG A 63 2.16 -0.29 -13.96
CA ARG A 63 1.35 -1.07 -13.00
C ARG A 63 0.84 -0.26 -11.81
N LEU A 64 1.52 0.82 -11.45
CA LEU A 64 1.08 1.70 -10.36
C LEU A 64 0.05 2.71 -10.90
N ASN A 65 -1.22 2.54 -10.52
CA ASN A 65 -2.29 3.47 -10.88
C ASN A 65 -2.15 4.77 -10.09
N ALA A 66 -2.06 4.65 -8.76
CA ALA A 66 -1.88 5.76 -7.84
C ALA A 66 -1.19 5.31 -6.54
N LEU A 67 -0.50 6.25 -5.88
CA LEU A 67 0.06 6.11 -4.53
C LEU A 67 -0.66 7.11 -3.62
N TRP A 68 -1.52 6.60 -2.75
CA TRP A 68 -2.27 7.40 -1.79
C TRP A 68 -1.52 7.45 -0.47
N SER A 69 -1.29 8.65 0.03
CA SER A 69 -0.80 8.90 1.39
C SER A 69 -1.98 9.42 2.20
N ALA A 70 -2.43 8.64 3.18
CA ALA A 70 -3.66 8.90 3.91
C ALA A 70 -3.67 8.26 5.32
N PRO A 71 -4.32 8.86 6.33
CA PRO A 71 -4.64 10.28 6.38
C PRO A 71 -3.34 11.08 6.52
N VAL A 72 -3.18 12.15 5.75
CA VAL A 72 -2.07 13.08 5.93
C VAL A 72 -2.45 14.24 6.84
N SER A 73 -1.54 14.58 7.75
CA SER A 73 -1.62 15.84 8.49
C SER A 73 -1.22 17.02 7.61
N SER A 74 -1.61 18.24 8.02
CA SER A 74 -1.23 19.49 7.33
C SER A 74 0.29 19.66 7.18
N VAL A 75 1.07 19.12 8.13
CA VAL A 75 2.53 19.16 8.09
C VAL A 75 3.08 18.29 6.97
N ILE A 76 2.56 17.06 6.79
CA ILE A 76 2.99 16.18 5.70
C ILE A 76 2.59 16.78 4.36
N GLN A 77 1.37 17.33 4.25
CA GLN A 77 0.93 18.01 3.03
C GLN A 77 1.89 19.13 2.64
N PHE A 78 2.32 19.95 3.61
CA PHE A 78 3.30 21.00 3.36
C PHE A 78 4.64 20.43 2.84
N VAL A 79 5.21 19.43 3.51
CA VAL A 79 6.48 18.82 3.09
C VAL A 79 6.37 18.19 1.70
N MET A 80 5.29 17.45 1.44
CA MET A 80 5.07 16.80 0.15
C MET A 80 4.87 17.81 -0.98
N ASN A 81 4.19 18.93 -0.72
CA ASN A 81 4.04 20.01 -1.69
C ASN A 81 5.39 20.66 -2.07
N LEU A 82 6.38 20.66 -1.17
CA LEU A 82 7.74 21.10 -1.49
C LEU A 82 8.53 20.07 -2.30
N LEU A 83 8.28 18.77 -2.07
CA LEU A 83 9.01 17.68 -2.72
C LEU A 83 8.46 17.31 -4.11
N LEU A 84 7.13 17.40 -4.32
CA LEU A 84 6.46 17.03 -5.57
C LEU A 84 7.04 17.74 -6.81
N PRO A 85 7.36 19.04 -6.80
CA PRO A 85 7.99 19.71 -7.93
C PRO A 85 9.38 19.19 -8.29
N LEU A 86 10.09 18.57 -7.34
CA LEU A 86 11.42 18.00 -7.54
C LEU A 86 11.37 16.55 -8.02
N MET A 87 10.19 15.92 -8.00
CA MET A 87 10.00 14.56 -8.50
C MET A 87 9.81 14.54 -10.02
N PRO A 88 10.20 13.45 -10.72
CA PRO A 88 9.89 13.27 -12.13
C PRO A 88 8.38 13.36 -12.40
N GLY A 89 7.97 14.06 -13.47
CA GLY A 89 6.56 14.39 -13.71
C GLY A 89 5.59 13.21 -13.74
N ARG A 90 5.99 12.07 -14.36
CA ARG A 90 5.19 10.82 -14.37
C ARG A 90 4.92 10.28 -12.97
N LEU A 91 5.81 10.57 -12.04
CA LEU A 91 5.70 10.11 -10.67
C LEU A 91 4.89 11.08 -9.81
N ALA A 92 5.17 12.38 -9.92
CA ALA A 92 4.41 13.41 -9.21
C ALA A 92 2.90 13.29 -9.53
N SER A 93 2.54 12.93 -10.76
CA SER A 93 1.14 12.71 -11.17
C SER A 93 0.47 11.49 -10.55
N LYS A 94 1.21 10.59 -9.90
CA LYS A 94 0.69 9.36 -9.27
C LYS A 94 0.47 9.52 -7.77
N VAL A 95 1.10 10.51 -7.14
CA VAL A 95 0.99 10.75 -5.69
C VAL A 95 -0.30 11.49 -5.39
N VAL A 96 -1.11 10.95 -4.49
CA VAL A 96 -2.36 11.57 -4.01
C VAL A 96 -2.26 11.70 -2.50
N LEU A 97 -2.50 12.91 -1.99
CA LEU A 97 -2.50 13.20 -0.55
C LEU A 97 -3.94 13.36 -0.10
N LEU A 98 -4.39 12.54 0.85
CA LEU A 98 -5.78 12.52 1.31
C LEU A 98 -5.84 12.71 2.82
N ASN A 99 -6.78 13.54 3.26
CA ASN A 99 -7.23 13.53 4.66
C ASN A 99 -8.15 12.31 4.91
N LEU A 100 -8.60 12.15 6.15
CA LEU A 100 -9.43 11.01 6.55
C LEU A 100 -10.74 10.93 5.75
N ASP A 101 -11.45 12.05 5.59
CA ASP A 101 -12.71 12.10 4.85
C ASP A 101 -12.49 11.78 3.36
N GLY A 102 -11.46 12.37 2.75
CA GLY A 102 -11.14 12.18 1.34
C GLY A 102 -10.69 10.76 0.99
N VAL A 103 -10.00 10.06 1.91
CA VAL A 103 -9.66 8.64 1.68
C VAL A 103 -10.89 7.75 1.82
N ARG A 104 -11.78 8.03 2.77
CA ARG A 104 -13.03 7.28 2.94
C ARG A 104 -13.92 7.40 1.71
N ASP A 105 -14.15 8.62 1.22
CA ASP A 105 -14.97 8.87 0.03
C ASP A 105 -14.40 8.15 -1.19
N LYS A 106 -13.09 8.22 -1.40
CA LYS A 106 -12.44 7.52 -2.53
C LYS A 106 -12.48 6.00 -2.39
N LEU A 107 -12.27 5.46 -1.19
CA LEU A 107 -12.31 4.02 -0.93
C LEU A 107 -13.69 3.44 -1.21
N LYS A 108 -14.75 4.15 -0.81
CA LYS A 108 -16.14 3.76 -1.08
C LYS A 108 -16.40 3.50 -2.57
N ASP A 109 -15.79 4.30 -3.45
CA ASP A 109 -16.02 4.19 -4.89
C ASP A 109 -15.19 3.06 -5.56
N ILE A 110 -14.09 2.63 -4.94
CA ILE A 110 -13.15 1.68 -5.57
C ILE A 110 -13.18 0.27 -4.99
N LEU A 111 -13.66 0.11 -3.75
CA LEU A 111 -13.70 -1.19 -3.08
C LEU A 111 -14.90 -2.02 -3.57
N MET A 112 -14.73 -3.34 -3.60
CA MET A 112 -15.71 -4.27 -4.16
C MET A 112 -17.08 -4.18 -3.45
N ASN A 113 -17.07 -4.08 -2.12
CA ASN A 113 -18.28 -3.95 -1.30
C ASN A 113 -18.49 -2.51 -0.79
N GLY A 114 -17.81 -1.53 -1.39
CA GLY A 114 -17.93 -0.11 -1.03
C GLY A 114 -17.53 0.19 0.41
N GLU A 115 -18.46 0.78 1.19
CA GLU A 115 -18.18 1.22 2.57
C GLU A 115 -17.82 0.08 3.53
N GLU A 116 -18.33 -1.14 3.30
CA GLU A 116 -18.11 -2.28 4.21
C GLU A 116 -16.68 -2.83 4.18
N ASP A 117 -15.95 -2.59 3.10
CA ASP A 117 -14.56 -3.01 2.96
C ASP A 117 -13.58 -1.97 3.52
N ILE A 118 -14.06 -0.79 3.95
CA ILE A 118 -13.20 0.28 4.45
C ILE A 118 -12.59 -0.13 5.80
N PRO A 119 -11.25 -0.11 5.95
CA PRO A 119 -10.60 -0.43 7.21
C PRO A 119 -11.03 0.47 8.38
N THR A 120 -11.07 -0.08 9.60
CA THR A 120 -11.39 0.66 10.82
C THR A 120 -10.49 1.86 11.05
N PHE A 121 -9.21 1.79 10.72
CA PHE A 121 -8.27 2.92 10.84
C PHE A 121 -8.52 4.04 9.82
N PHE A 122 -9.31 3.80 8.78
CA PHE A 122 -9.86 4.83 7.89
C PHE A 122 -11.31 5.20 8.22
N GLY A 123 -11.84 4.74 9.35
CA GLY A 123 -13.19 5.04 9.82
C GLY A 123 -14.31 4.14 9.25
N GLY A 124 -13.96 2.98 8.68
CA GLY A 124 -14.93 1.99 8.21
C GLY A 124 -15.21 0.85 9.20
N SER A 125 -15.86 -0.21 8.73
CA SER A 125 -16.26 -1.39 9.52
C SER A 125 -15.30 -2.58 9.38
N CYS A 126 -14.43 -2.60 8.37
CA CYS A 126 -13.54 -3.73 8.10
C CYS A 126 -12.39 -3.79 9.11
N GLN A 127 -12.35 -4.85 9.92
CA GLN A 127 -11.32 -5.04 10.93
C GLN A 127 -10.04 -5.63 10.31
N HIS A 128 -9.24 -4.75 9.71
CA HIS A 128 -7.99 -5.11 9.04
C HIS A 128 -7.03 -5.94 9.92
N ASP A 129 -6.93 -5.62 11.22
CA ASP A 129 -6.03 -6.29 12.17
C ASP A 129 -6.39 -7.76 12.42
N LYS A 130 -7.63 -8.18 12.11
CA LYS A 130 -8.00 -9.61 12.11
C LYS A 130 -7.29 -10.40 11.01
N PHE A 131 -7.03 -9.74 9.88
CA PHE A 131 -6.40 -10.36 8.71
C PHE A 131 -4.88 -10.19 8.72
N TYR A 132 -4.39 -9.14 9.38
CA TYR A 132 -2.96 -8.82 9.48
C TYR A 132 -2.61 -8.53 10.95
N PRO A 133 -2.54 -9.58 11.80
CA PRO A 133 -2.19 -9.41 13.20
C PRO A 133 -0.76 -8.87 13.34
N GLU A 134 -0.48 -8.20 14.46
CA GLU A 134 0.85 -7.70 14.75
C GLU A 134 1.92 -8.81 14.65
N GLU A 135 3.17 -8.41 14.33
CA GLU A 135 4.30 -9.34 14.16
C GLU A 135 4.44 -10.33 15.33
N SER A 136 4.08 -9.90 16.55
CA SER A 136 4.17 -10.71 17.75
C SER A 136 3.15 -11.86 17.79
N SER A 137 2.04 -11.72 17.07
CA SER A 137 0.85 -12.57 17.06
C SER A 137 0.64 -13.34 15.75
N ALA A 138 1.48 -13.14 14.73
CA ALA A 138 1.37 -13.87 13.47
C ALA A 138 1.69 -15.36 13.64
N GLU A 139 0.79 -16.26 13.21
CA GLU A 139 0.97 -17.72 13.34
C GLU A 139 2.22 -18.26 12.61
N ASN A 140 2.68 -17.52 11.59
CA ASN A 140 3.85 -17.86 10.79
C ASN A 140 5.16 -17.25 11.31
N ARG A 141 5.14 -16.61 12.48
CA ARG A 141 6.31 -15.99 13.12
C ARG A 141 7.43 -17.02 13.29
N GLY A 142 8.60 -16.73 12.70
CA GLY A 142 9.78 -17.60 12.76
C GLY A 142 9.87 -18.67 11.66
N LYS A 143 8.89 -18.75 10.75
CA LYS A 143 9.03 -19.53 9.51
C LYS A 143 9.82 -18.73 8.48
N GLY A 144 11.09 -19.06 8.29
CA GLY A 144 12.00 -18.32 7.42
C GLY A 144 12.44 -16.98 8.02
N SER A 145 12.73 -15.99 7.18
CA SER A 145 13.23 -14.66 7.59
C SER A 145 12.13 -13.58 7.68
N LEU A 146 10.86 -13.96 7.57
CA LEU A 146 9.73 -13.02 7.47
C LEU A 146 9.14 -12.71 8.85
N LYS A 147 8.87 -11.42 9.08
CA LYS A 147 8.27 -10.91 10.34
C LYS A 147 6.74 -10.75 10.28
N PHE A 148 6.15 -10.91 9.11
CA PHE A 148 4.73 -10.73 8.85
C PHE A 148 4.12 -11.97 8.18
N ASP A 149 2.80 -12.08 8.19
CA ASP A 149 2.04 -13.20 7.61
C ASP A 149 2.01 -13.15 6.07
N TYR A 150 3.15 -13.44 5.43
CA TYR A 150 3.26 -13.42 3.97
C TYR A 150 2.40 -14.49 3.29
N PHE A 151 2.43 -15.73 3.78
CA PHE A 151 1.72 -16.83 3.14
C PHE A 151 0.19 -16.67 3.27
N GLY A 152 -0.30 -16.31 4.46
CA GLY A 152 -1.72 -16.04 4.62
C GLY A 152 -2.19 -14.84 3.79
N MET A 153 -1.35 -13.81 3.61
CA MET A 153 -1.64 -12.71 2.70
C MET A 153 -1.83 -13.20 1.26
N VAL A 154 -0.90 -14.03 0.76
CA VAL A 154 -0.99 -14.61 -0.60
C VAL A 154 -2.28 -15.43 -0.77
N ASP A 155 -2.62 -16.28 0.21
CA ASP A 155 -3.84 -17.09 0.16
C ASP A 155 -5.11 -16.22 0.12
N ARG A 156 -5.15 -15.16 0.94
CA ARG A 156 -6.25 -14.17 0.93
C ARG A 156 -6.37 -13.45 -0.41
N LEU A 157 -5.25 -13.06 -1.02
CA LEU A 157 -5.26 -12.41 -2.35
C LEU A 157 -5.80 -13.34 -3.44
N VAL A 158 -5.39 -14.61 -3.44
CA VAL A 158 -5.90 -15.62 -4.39
C VAL A 158 -7.40 -15.86 -4.19
N GLN A 159 -7.87 -15.85 -2.95
CA GLN A 159 -9.28 -16.01 -2.64
C GLN A 159 -10.11 -14.79 -3.08
N ALA A 160 -9.65 -13.57 -2.79
CA ALA A 160 -10.29 -12.32 -3.23
C ALA A 160 -10.40 -12.25 -4.76
N ARG A 161 -9.37 -12.73 -5.48
CA ARG A 161 -9.43 -12.87 -6.95
C ARG A 161 -10.59 -13.75 -7.40
N LYS A 162 -10.74 -14.94 -6.80
CA LYS A 162 -11.80 -15.89 -7.17
C LYS A 162 -13.19 -15.29 -6.93
N GLU A 163 -13.36 -14.59 -5.81
CA GLU A 163 -14.62 -13.91 -5.46
C GLU A 163 -14.97 -12.81 -6.47
N PHE A 164 -13.98 -11.99 -6.86
CA PHE A 164 -14.16 -10.96 -7.87
C PHE A 164 -14.47 -11.54 -9.27
N GLU A 165 -13.80 -12.61 -9.67
CA GLU A 165 -14.08 -13.28 -10.94
C GLU A 165 -15.46 -13.95 -10.93
N ALA A 166 -15.96 -14.39 -9.77
CA ALA A 166 -17.29 -14.96 -9.61
C ALA A 166 -18.39 -13.89 -9.63
N SER A 167 -18.17 -12.70 -9.06
CA SER A 167 -19.16 -11.61 -9.05
C SER A 167 -19.39 -10.98 -10.43
N LYS A 168 -18.49 -11.22 -11.39
CA LYS A 168 -18.59 -10.78 -12.78
C LYS A 168 -19.30 -11.76 -13.73
N LYS A 169 -19.64 -12.97 -13.27
CA LYS A 169 -20.36 -13.98 -14.04
C LYS A 169 -21.86 -13.89 -13.79
#